data_AF-A0A6B2JP45-F1
#
_entry.id   AF-A0A6B2JP45-F1
#
_cell.length_a   1.000
_cell.length_b   1.000
_cell.length_c   1.000
_cell.angle_alpha   90.00
_cell.angle_beta   90.00
_cell.angle_gamma   90.00
#
_symmetry.space_group_name_H-M   'P 1'
#
loop_
_entity.id
_entity.type
_entity.pdbx_description
1 polymer ?
#
loop_
_entity_poly.entity_id
_entity_poly.type
_entity_poly.pdbx_seq_one_letter_code
_entity_poly.pdbx_strand_id
1 'polypeptide(L)'
;MPSDIPDCITCGACCFGARETYIALLPEDGGRAIPAEATFAVGKVRFLRMCGGHCAQLARSPLGEAVCGIYPERPTACRAFRAGSFECLMARKHNGRVAEAFRAAPEMPGTLPPENLPGAPAEVA
;
A
#
# COMPACT_ATOMS: atom_id res chain seq x y z
N MET A 1 11.73 14.58 24.71
CA MET A 1 10.48 14.16 24.04
C MET A 1 10.90 13.69 22.66
N PRO A 2 10.74 12.42 22.24
CA PRO A 2 11.15 12.06 20.90
C PRO A 2 10.21 12.76 19.91
N SER A 3 10.72 13.83 19.31
CA SER A 3 10.15 14.53 18.15
C SER A 3 10.52 13.78 16.86
N ASP A 4 10.41 12.47 16.85
CA ASP A 4 10.61 11.69 15.63
C ASP A 4 9.32 11.78 14.82
N ILE A 5 9.32 12.73 13.89
CA ILE A 5 8.33 12.81 12.82
C ILE A 5 8.31 11.41 12.17
N PRO A 6 7.20 10.67 12.30
CA PRO A 6 7.16 9.28 11.88
C PRO A 6 7.35 9.21 10.38
N ASP A 7 8.28 8.36 9.92
CA ASP A 7 8.49 8.21 8.50
C ASP A 7 7.28 7.51 7.85
N CYS A 8 6.75 8.15 6.82
CA CYS A 8 5.64 7.62 6.02
C CYS A 8 6.00 6.28 5.37
N ILE A 9 7.28 6.04 5.08
CA ILE A 9 7.75 4.77 4.50
C ILE A 9 7.94 3.66 5.54
N THR A 10 7.82 3.96 6.84
CA THR A 10 8.02 2.97 7.91
C THR A 10 6.72 2.61 8.63
N CYS A 11 5.77 3.54 8.78
CA CYS A 11 4.55 3.28 9.54
C CYS A 11 3.35 2.81 8.71
N GLY A 12 3.19 3.26 7.46
CA GLY A 12 2.10 2.85 6.56
C GLY A 12 0.66 3.11 7.06
N ALA A 13 0.44 3.73 8.22
CA ALA A 13 -0.88 3.80 8.85
C ALA A 13 -1.94 4.55 8.02
N CYS A 14 -1.51 5.51 7.20
CA CYS A 14 -2.40 6.24 6.29
C CYS A 14 -2.85 5.41 5.08
N CYS A 15 -2.19 4.29 4.78
CA CYS A 15 -2.56 3.38 3.71
C CYS A 15 -3.69 2.42 4.08
N PHE A 16 -4.12 2.41 5.35
CA PHE A 16 -5.24 1.60 5.83
C PHE A 16 -6.53 2.40 5.82
N GLY A 17 -7.61 1.76 5.38
CA GLY A 17 -8.92 2.37 5.27
C GLY A 17 -10.02 1.32 5.21
N ALA A 18 -11.11 1.54 5.94
CA ALA A 18 -12.23 0.60 6.01
C ALA A 18 -13.16 0.67 4.78
N ARG A 19 -13.02 1.69 3.93
CA ARG A 19 -13.88 1.92 2.77
C ARG A 19 -13.10 1.66 1.49
N GLU A 20 -13.75 1.05 0.51
CA GLU A 20 -13.15 0.88 -0.83
C GLU A 20 -12.89 2.23 -1.51
N THR A 21 -13.73 3.23 -1.24
CA THR A 21 -13.62 4.61 -1.76
C THR A 21 -12.74 5.52 -0.89
N TYR A 22 -11.82 4.96 -0.10
CA TYR A 22 -11.04 5.71 0.88
C TYR A 22 -10.08 6.73 0.26
N ILE A 23 -9.46 6.42 -0.88
CA ILE A 23 -8.57 7.35 -1.59
C ILE A 23 -9.13 7.64 -2.98
N ALA A 24 -9.64 8.85 -3.15
CA ALA A 24 -10.05 9.37 -4.45
C ALA A 24 -8.83 9.86 -5.24
N LEU A 25 -8.81 9.56 -6.54
CA LEU A 25 -7.93 10.20 -7.50
C LEU A 25 -8.59 11.48 -8.00
N LEU A 26 -7.85 12.58 -7.91
CA LEU A 26 -8.30 13.87 -8.43
C LEU A 26 -8.02 13.94 -9.94
N PRO A 27 -8.70 14.83 -10.69
CA PRO A 27 -8.43 15.03 -12.12
C PRO A 27 -6.94 15.27 -12.43
N GLU A 28 -6.25 15.99 -11.54
CA GLU A 28 -4.81 16.27 -11.61
C GLU A 28 -3.91 15.02 -11.54
N ASP A 29 -4.44 13.90 -11.02
CA ASP A 29 -3.71 12.63 -10.97
C ASP A 29 -3.73 11.88 -12.31
N GLY A 30 -4.47 12.38 -13.31
CA GLY A 30 -4.58 11.75 -14.63
C GLY A 30 -3.26 11.61 -15.41
N GLY A 31 -2.26 12.44 -15.09
CA GLY A 31 -0.92 12.35 -15.69
C GLY A 31 0.07 11.43 -14.94
N ARG A 32 -0.35 10.82 -13.84
CA ARG A 32 0.51 9.94 -13.03
C ARG A 32 0.49 8.52 -13.55
N ALA A 33 1.62 7.83 -13.48
CA ALA A 33 1.75 6.42 -13.85
C ALA A 33 1.23 5.50 -12.73
N ILE A 34 -0.03 5.69 -12.34
CA ILE A 34 -0.72 4.84 -11.37
C ILE A 34 -1.26 3.61 -12.11
N PRO A 35 -0.91 2.38 -11.70
CA PRO A 35 -1.34 1.17 -12.38
C PRO A 35 -2.86 1.07 -12.49
N ALA A 36 -3.37 0.70 -13.67
CA ALA A 36 -4.80 0.66 -13.92
C ALA A 36 -5.50 -0.37 -13.02
N GLU A 37 -4.86 -1.51 -12.80
CA GLU A 37 -5.28 -2.61 -11.92
C GLU A 37 -5.41 -2.19 -10.44
N ALA A 38 -4.63 -1.18 -10.04
CA ALA A 38 -4.64 -0.60 -8.71
C ALA A 38 -5.72 0.46 -8.52
N THR A 39 -6.53 0.72 -9.56
CA THR A 39 -7.62 1.71 -9.53
C THR A 39 -8.96 1.09 -9.91
N PHE A 40 -10.04 1.73 -9.50
CA PHE A 40 -11.39 1.44 -9.97
C PHE A 40 -12.19 2.73 -10.07
N ALA A 41 -13.27 2.74 -10.86
CA ALA A 41 -14.10 3.91 -11.05
C ALA A 41 -15.49 3.69 -10.45
N VAL A 42 -16.01 4.72 -9.78
CA VAL A 42 -17.40 4.80 -9.33
C VAL A 42 -17.99 6.08 -9.91
N GLY A 43 -18.82 5.94 -10.94
CA GLY A 43 -19.33 7.07 -11.71
C GLY A 43 -18.20 7.85 -12.39
N LYS A 44 -18.08 9.14 -12.08
CA LYS A 44 -17.05 10.03 -12.66
C LYS A 44 -15.75 10.10 -11.85
N VAL A 45 -15.69 9.43 -10.70
CA VAL A 45 -14.53 9.50 -9.78
C VAL A 45 -13.78 8.18 -9.81
N ARG A 46 -12.46 8.25 -9.91
CA ARG A 46 -11.57 7.10 -9.78
C ARG A 46 -11.06 7.00 -8.36
N PHE A 47 -10.88 5.80 -7.85
CA PHE A 47 -10.36 5.51 -6.51
C PHE A 47 -9.20 4.53 -6.60
N LEU A 48 -8.27 4.62 -5.65
CA LEU A 48 -7.29 3.54 -5.44
C LEU A 48 -8.01 2.34 -4.83
N ARG A 49 -7.69 1.16 -5.35
CA ARG A 49 -8.23 -0.11 -4.84
C ARG A 49 -7.74 -0.35 -3.43
N MET A 50 -8.66 -0.73 -2.56
CA MET A 50 -8.37 -1.20 -1.20
C MET A 50 -8.58 -2.71 -1.17
N CYS A 51 -7.56 -3.48 -0.81
CA CYS A 51 -7.59 -4.93 -0.68
C CYS A 51 -7.38 -5.28 0.79
N GLY A 52 -8.28 -6.04 1.41
CA GLY A 52 -8.10 -6.47 2.81
C GLY A 52 -7.86 -5.32 3.80
N GLY A 53 -8.53 -4.18 3.60
CA GLY A 53 -8.45 -3.01 4.50
C GLY A 53 -7.21 -2.10 4.32
N HIS A 54 -6.39 -2.34 3.29
CA HIS A 54 -5.25 -1.48 2.96
C HIS A 54 -5.17 -1.20 1.45
N CYS A 55 -4.47 -0.14 1.08
CA CYS A 55 -4.23 0.23 -0.31
C CYS A 55 -3.54 -0.90 -1.06
N ALA A 56 -4.00 -1.21 -2.28
CA ALA A 56 -3.43 -2.26 -3.14
C ALA A 56 -1.95 -2.01 -3.50
N GLN A 57 -1.44 -0.80 -3.28
CA GLN A 57 -0.04 -0.42 -3.51
C GLN A 57 0.81 -0.43 -2.25
N LEU A 58 0.25 -0.85 -1.11
CA LEU A 58 1.03 -1.03 0.11
C LEU A 58 1.76 -2.37 0.03
N ALA A 59 3.08 -2.31 0.08
CA ALA A 59 3.96 -3.45 0.12
C ALA A 59 4.72 -3.48 1.45
N ARG A 60 5.26 -4.64 1.80
CA ARG A 60 6.13 -4.80 2.95
C ARG A 60 7.56 -4.93 2.47
N SER A 61 8.49 -4.16 3.04
CA SER A 61 9.92 -4.32 2.75
C SER A 61 10.45 -5.60 3.41
N PRO A 62 11.58 -6.17 2.92
CA PRO A 62 12.25 -7.30 3.60
C PRO A 62 12.66 -7.00 5.04
N LEU A 63 12.75 -5.71 5.42
CA LEU A 63 13.06 -5.25 6.77
C LEU A 63 11.80 -5.10 7.66
N GLY A 64 10.61 -5.44 7.14
CA GLY A 64 9.34 -5.37 7.87
C GLY A 64 8.68 -3.98 7.85
N GLU A 65 9.07 -3.09 6.92
CA GLU A 65 8.49 -1.75 6.82
C GLU A 65 7.27 -1.74 5.88
N ALA A 66 6.30 -0.88 6.15
CA ALA A 66 5.12 -0.71 5.30
C ALA A 66 5.36 0.41 4.28
N VAL A 67 5.78 0.05 3.07
CA VAL A 67 6.22 0.96 2.01
C VAL A 67 5.19 1.07 0.89
N CYS A 68 5.09 2.25 0.27
CA CYS A 68 4.22 2.43 -0.90
C CYS A 68 4.97 2.07 -2.18
N GLY A 69 4.45 1.12 -2.97
CA GLY A 69 5.04 0.70 -4.25
C GLY A 69 5.03 1.79 -5.33
N ILE A 70 4.12 2.76 -5.22
CA ILE A 70 4.03 3.94 -6.11
C ILE A 70 4.37 5.24 -5.39
N TYR A 71 5.31 5.22 -4.44
CA TYR A 71 5.70 6.42 -3.69
C TYR A 71 6.00 7.66 -4.56
N PRO A 72 6.71 7.56 -5.71
CA PRO A 72 6.89 8.70 -6.63
C PRO A 72 5.60 9.08 -7.36
N GLU A 73 4.74 8.11 -7.69
CA GLU A 73 3.49 8.34 -8.44
C GLU A 73 2.28 8.55 -7.53
N ARG A 74 2.50 8.87 -6.24
CA ARG A 74 1.43 9.08 -5.26
C ARG A 74 0.39 10.07 -5.78
N PRO A 75 -0.91 9.75 -5.66
CA PRO A 75 -1.97 10.69 -6.00
C PRO A 75 -1.94 11.89 -5.06
N THR A 76 -2.64 12.94 -5.47
CA THR A 76 -2.66 14.24 -4.81
C THR A 76 -3.18 14.11 -3.37
N ALA A 77 -4.19 13.28 -3.13
CA ALA A 77 -4.68 12.95 -1.80
C ALA A 77 -3.59 12.36 -0.87
N CYS A 78 -2.77 11.43 -1.37
CA CYS A 78 -1.68 10.84 -0.60
C CYS A 78 -0.52 11.80 -0.35
N ARG A 79 -0.31 12.79 -1.25
CA ARG A 79 0.73 13.82 -1.11
C ARG A 79 0.34 14.94 -0.15
N ALA A 80 -0.96 15.26 -0.07
CA ALA A 80 -1.50 16.20 0.91
C ALA A 80 -1.29 15.71 2.35
N PHE A 81 -1.16 14.40 2.53
CA PHE A 81 -0.90 13.78 3.82
C PHE A 81 0.56 13.98 4.26
N ARG A 82 0.77 14.75 5.33
CA ARG A 82 2.11 15.09 5.85
C ARG A 82 2.42 14.30 7.11
N ALA A 83 3.63 13.76 7.20
CA ALA A 83 4.11 13.10 8.41
C ALA A 83 4.02 14.05 9.63
N GLY A 84 3.49 13.54 10.74
CA GLY A 84 3.32 14.34 11.96
C GLY A 84 2.16 15.36 11.93
N SER A 85 1.41 15.48 10.83
CA SER A 85 0.21 16.31 10.80
C SER A 85 -0.90 15.77 11.71
N PHE A 86 -1.93 16.57 11.98
CA PHE A 86 -3.09 16.14 12.74
C PHE A 86 -3.74 14.88 12.14
N GLU A 87 -3.90 14.87 10.81
CA GLU A 87 -4.44 13.74 10.06
C GLU A 87 -3.54 12.50 10.20
N CYS A 88 -2.21 12.67 10.19
CA CYS A 88 -1.26 11.59 10.44
C CYS A 88 -1.43 10.99 11.83
N LEU A 89 -1.52 11.82 12.86
CA LEU A 89 -1.73 11.36 14.24
C LEU A 89 -3.07 10.63 14.39
N MET A 90 -4.13 11.10 13.74
CA MET A 90 -5.44 10.45 13.76
C MET A 90 -5.43 9.11 13.01
N ALA A 91 -4.80 9.04 11.84
CA ALA A 91 -4.64 7.78 11.12
C ALA A 91 -3.83 6.77 11.93
N ARG A 92 -2.76 7.19 12.62
CA ARG A 92 -2.01 6.31 13.53
C ARG A 92 -2.85 5.86 14.72
N LYS A 93 -3.66 6.74 15.29
CA LYS A 93 -4.55 6.38 16.40
C LYS A 93 -5.58 5.32 15.99
N HIS A 94 -6.14 5.42 14.80
CA HIS A 94 -7.19 4.50 14.33
C HIS A 94 -6.63 3.22 13.69
N ASN A 95 -5.56 3.36 12.90
CA ASN A 95 -5.03 2.28 12.06
C ASN A 95 -3.69 1.74 12.55
N GLY A 96 -3.08 2.32 13.58
CA GLY A 96 -1.73 1.95 14.03
C GLY A 96 -1.60 0.47 14.37
N ARG A 97 -2.61 -0.12 15.02
CA ARG A 97 -2.62 -1.55 15.37
C ARG A 97 -2.64 -2.46 14.14
N VAL A 98 -3.46 -2.14 13.14
CA VAL A 98 -3.52 -2.96 11.91
C VAL A 98 -2.28 -2.75 11.04
N ALA A 99 -1.71 -1.54 11.03
CA ALA A 99 -0.46 -1.25 10.35
C ALA A 99 0.75 -1.92 11.02
N GLU A 100 0.75 -2.02 12.35
CA GLU A 100 1.73 -2.80 13.10
C GLU A 100 1.59 -4.30 12.84
N ALA A 101 0.36 -4.83 12.86
CA ALA A 101 0.11 -6.23 12.53
C ALA A 101 0.55 -6.59 11.10
N PHE A 102 0.31 -5.71 10.12
CA PHE A 102 0.77 -5.90 8.74
C PHE A 102 2.31 -5.99 8.65
N ARG A 103 3.02 -5.16 9.42
CA ARG A 103 4.49 -5.16 9.48
C ARG A 103 5.04 -6.38 10.21
N ALA A 104 4.37 -6.80 11.28
CA ALA A 104 4.77 -7.92 12.14
C ALA A 104 4.38 -9.29 11.59
N ALA A 105 3.46 -9.37 10.62
CA ALA A 105 3.07 -10.62 9.99
C ALA A 105 4.31 -11.31 9.42
N PRO A 106 4.52 -12.62 9.65
CA PRO A 106 5.64 -13.34 9.04
C PRO A 106 5.53 -13.23 7.53
N GLU A 107 6.67 -13.14 6.84
CA GLU A 107 6.69 -13.29 5.39
C GLU A 107 6.08 -14.65 5.08
N MET A 108 4.89 -14.66 4.49
CA MET A 108 4.39 -15.87 3.88
C MET A 108 5.38 -16.18 2.75
N PRO A 109 6.09 -17.33 2.74
CA PRO A 109 6.92 -17.71 1.62
C PRO A 109 5.98 -18.00 0.45
N GLY A 110 5.70 -16.97 -0.34
CA GLY A 110 4.83 -17.03 -1.49
C GLY A 110 5.66 -17.20 -2.75
N THR A 111 5.50 -18.35 -3.40
CA THR A 111 5.93 -18.69 -4.77
C THR A 111 7.42 -18.90 -4.97
N LEU A 112 7.85 -20.17 -4.90
CA LEU A 112 8.96 -20.63 -5.73
C LEU A 112 8.67 -20.25 -7.20
N PRO A 113 9.67 -19.79 -7.98
CA PRO A 113 9.53 -19.73 -9.43
C PRO A 113 9.11 -21.11 -9.98
N PRO A 114 8.41 -21.18 -11.13
CA PRO A 114 7.87 -22.44 -11.68
C PRO A 114 8.93 -23.49 -12.05
N GLU A 115 10.22 -23.24 -11.82
CA GLU A 115 11.35 -24.12 -12.14
C GLU A 115 11.64 -25.23 -11.10
N ASN A 116 10.92 -25.26 -9.97
CA ASN A 116 11.21 -26.22 -8.88
C ASN A 116 10.00 -27.06 -8.45
N LEU A 117 9.21 -27.54 -9.41
CA LEU A 117 8.22 -28.60 -9.20
C LEU A 117 8.90 -29.97 -9.36
N PRO A 118 9.05 -30.79 -8.29
CA PRO A 118 9.46 -32.18 -8.44
C PRO A 118 8.30 -32.96 -9.06
N GLY A 119 8.30 -33.10 -10.38
CA GLY A 119 7.28 -33.84 -11.13
C GLY A 119 7.02 -33.41 -12.57
N ALA A 120 7.80 -32.50 -13.17
CA ALA A 120 7.69 -32.26 -14.61
C ALA A 120 8.32 -33.43 -15.40
N PRO A 121 7.61 -34.05 -16.37
CA PRO A 121 8.21 -35.06 -17.23
C PRO A 121 9.32 -34.43 -18.08
N ALA A 122 10.43 -35.15 -18.21
CA ALA A 122 11.51 -34.80 -19.12
C ALA A 122 10.97 -34.72 -20.56
N GLU A 123 10.89 -33.52 -21.11
CA GLU A 123 10.60 -33.33 -22.53
C GLU A 123 11.89 -32.96 -23.27
N VAL A 124 12.29 -33.95 -24.08
CA VAL A 124 13.29 -34.03 -25.14
C VAL A 124 13.53 -32.77 -25.97
N ALA A 125 14.81 -32.41 -26.13
CA ALA A 125 15.38 -31.79 -27.33
C ALA A 125 16.84 -32.24 -27.49
#